data_AF-A0A8C5PMU5-F1
#
_entry.id   AF-A0A8C5PMU5-F1
#
_cell.length_a   1.000
_cell.length_b   1.000
_cell.length_c   1.000
_cell.angle_alpha   90.00
_cell.angle_beta   90.00
_cell.angle_gamma   90.00
#
_symmetry.space_group_name_H-M   'P 1'
#
loop_
_entity.id
_entity.type
_entity.pdbx_description
1 polymer ?
#
loop_
_entity_poly.entity_id
_entity_poly.type
_entity_poly.pdbx_seq_one_letter_code
_entity_poly.pdbx_strand_id
1 'polypeptide(L)'
;MADGDMMAGGGSGTSSSGDKSAFLPRSLRFLTYNVRGLNIPEKRGRLLRELQALRSSVVFLQETHFRADAPPQLLTRAFPTGFFSNYTQGKSRGTAILFAKDVPFVVTDTLCDDEGRYLFVKGSISGVAYTFASIYLPKVNQHRCLAGIVKALDKFQTGILILAGDFNVPLDPRIDTSRRQSNIPPSSIRHLKRTLDSLHLVDVWRALNSGARDFTYYSSVHASSSRIDYLFMQQHQLHLLLEADIGTRTWSDHSPVWMSLTSPLFRPRERSWRLNTHLLEDPGFSRELSGAMTHYFEENAGVGEVSEVTVWEAHKAVVRGLLISKAVALKKAKSTETVDLLNGIRRLEQSHLYSSDDADFK
;
A
#
# COMPACT_ATOMS: atom_id res chain seq x y z
N MET A 1 4.87 18.12 -71.18
CA MET A 1 4.57 19.53 -70.85
C MET A 1 4.39 19.57 -69.36
N ALA A 2 5.51 19.58 -68.63
CA ALA A 2 6.17 20.77 -68.04
C ALA A 2 5.60 20.97 -66.62
N ASP A 3 6.27 20.42 -65.60
CA ASP A 3 7.41 21.00 -64.84
C ASP A 3 7.02 22.23 -64.01
N GLY A 4 7.27 22.15 -62.70
CA GLY A 4 7.10 23.23 -61.72
C GLY A 4 7.49 22.78 -60.31
N ASP A 5 8.57 23.38 -59.81
CA ASP A 5 9.50 22.94 -58.77
C ASP A 5 9.15 23.35 -57.31
N MET A 6 9.79 22.67 -56.36
CA MET A 6 10.25 23.05 -54.99
C MET A 6 9.35 23.83 -54.00
N MET A 7 9.24 23.31 -52.76
CA MET A 7 10.03 23.79 -51.60
C MET A 7 9.65 23.09 -50.28
N ALA A 8 10.67 22.86 -49.45
CA ALA A 8 10.62 22.25 -48.13
C ALA A 8 10.06 23.20 -47.04
N GLY A 9 9.54 22.62 -45.94
CA GLY A 9 9.19 23.35 -44.74
C GLY A 9 8.95 22.42 -43.55
N GLY A 10 10.01 22.16 -42.78
CA GLY A 10 9.93 21.49 -41.48
C GLY A 10 9.25 22.36 -40.43
N GLY A 11 8.46 21.74 -39.56
CA GLY A 11 7.80 22.40 -38.43
C GLY A 11 7.80 21.46 -37.23
N SER A 12 8.88 21.51 -36.46
CA SER A 12 9.03 20.91 -35.14
C SER A 12 8.07 21.55 -34.14
N GLY A 13 6.97 20.87 -33.82
CA GLY A 13 6.09 21.23 -32.71
C GLY A 13 6.61 20.63 -31.40
N THR A 14 7.39 21.42 -30.65
CA THR A 14 7.78 21.11 -29.28
C THR A 14 6.54 21.16 -28.37
N SER A 15 5.99 19.99 -28.05
CA SER A 15 4.92 19.87 -27.05
C SER A 15 5.48 20.20 -25.66
N SER A 16 5.08 21.35 -25.14
CA SER A 16 5.35 21.80 -23.77
C SER A 16 5.06 20.70 -22.75
N SER A 17 6.07 20.34 -21.98
CA SER A 17 5.99 19.41 -20.86
C SER A 17 5.16 20.00 -19.72
N GLY A 18 3.84 19.88 -19.85
CA GLY A 18 2.91 20.11 -18.76
C GLY A 18 3.18 19.10 -17.63
N ASP A 19 3.18 19.63 -16.41
CA ASP A 19 3.33 18.92 -15.15
C ASP A 19 2.40 17.70 -15.08
N LYS A 20 2.97 16.50 -15.29
CA LYS A 20 2.25 15.21 -15.21
C LYS A 20 1.85 14.83 -13.77
N SER A 21 2.04 15.71 -12.78
CA SER A 21 1.59 15.46 -11.40
C SER A 21 0.08 15.66 -11.19
N ALA A 22 -0.64 16.24 -12.17
CA ALA A 22 -2.05 16.64 -12.03
C ALA A 22 -3.11 15.52 -12.18
N PHE A 23 -2.74 14.28 -12.55
CA PHE A 23 -3.72 13.22 -12.89
C PHE A 23 -3.46 11.85 -12.27
N LEU A 24 -2.85 11.78 -11.08
CA LEU A 24 -2.90 10.52 -10.33
C LEU A 24 -4.35 10.30 -9.83
N PRO A 25 -4.98 9.14 -10.12
CA PRO A 25 -6.36 8.89 -9.73
C PRO A 25 -6.52 8.99 -8.22
N ARG A 26 -7.58 9.70 -7.81
CA ARG A 26 -8.02 9.85 -6.41
C ARG A 26 -8.37 8.48 -5.87
N SER A 27 -7.41 7.84 -5.24
CA SER A 27 -7.52 6.45 -4.80
C SER A 27 -7.08 6.31 -3.35
N LEU A 28 -7.77 5.41 -2.65
CA LEU A 28 -7.41 4.97 -1.32
C LEU A 28 -6.84 3.56 -1.45
N ARG A 29 -5.61 3.36 -0.96
CA ARG A 29 -4.97 2.07 -0.95
C ARG A 29 -5.11 1.42 0.42
N PHE A 30 -5.71 0.24 0.45
CA PHE A 30 -5.91 -0.60 1.62
C PHE A 30 -4.89 -1.71 1.59
N LEU A 31 -4.22 -1.97 2.71
CA LEU A 31 -3.17 -2.99 2.80
C LEU A 31 -3.34 -3.80 4.07
N THR A 32 -3.27 -5.12 3.98
CA THR A 32 -3.16 -6.01 5.13
C THR A 32 -1.79 -6.66 5.20
N TYR A 33 -1.26 -6.82 6.41
CA TYR A 33 0.05 -7.41 6.63
C TYR A 33 0.15 -8.07 8.01
N ASN A 34 0.32 -9.39 8.04
CA ASN A 34 0.80 -10.06 9.25
C ASN A 34 2.30 -9.77 9.42
N VAL A 35 2.62 -9.09 10.53
CA VAL A 35 3.96 -8.55 10.78
C VAL A 35 4.77 -9.39 11.76
N ARG A 36 4.20 -10.44 12.36
CA ARG A 36 4.89 -11.35 13.30
C ARG A 36 5.71 -10.62 14.38
N GLY A 37 5.09 -9.66 15.03
CA GLY A 37 5.61 -8.87 16.17
C GLY A 37 6.36 -7.60 15.79
N LEU A 38 6.05 -6.51 16.48
CA LEU A 38 6.61 -5.16 16.25
C LEU A 38 7.35 -4.56 17.47
N ASN A 39 7.72 -5.39 18.45
CA ASN A 39 8.45 -4.92 19.64
C ASN A 39 9.85 -4.37 19.30
N ILE A 40 10.46 -4.79 18.19
CA ILE A 40 11.79 -4.37 17.75
C ILE A 40 11.72 -3.05 16.95
N PRO A 41 12.43 -1.97 17.35
CA PRO A 41 12.41 -0.68 16.66
C PRO A 41 12.79 -0.73 15.18
N GLU A 42 13.82 -1.50 14.83
CA GLU A 42 14.29 -1.66 13.45
C GLU A 42 13.18 -2.23 12.55
N LYS A 43 12.40 -3.18 13.08
CA LYS A 43 11.28 -3.81 12.39
C LYS A 43 10.14 -2.82 12.15
N ARG A 44 9.83 -1.97 13.14
CA ARG A 44 8.89 -0.85 12.97
C ARG A 44 9.35 0.12 11.87
N GLY A 45 10.65 0.45 11.86
CA GLY A 45 11.24 1.28 10.81
C GLY A 45 11.15 0.68 9.41
N ARG A 46 11.34 -0.64 9.27
CA ARG A 46 11.15 -1.37 7.99
C ARG A 46 9.70 -1.31 7.53
N LEU A 47 8.75 -1.66 8.40
CA LEU A 47 7.31 -1.58 8.12
C LEU A 47 6.92 -0.19 7.64
N LEU A 48 7.25 0.86 8.40
CA LEU A 48 6.83 2.23 8.08
C LEU A 48 7.39 2.71 6.73
N ARG A 49 8.62 2.34 6.37
CA ARG A 49 9.20 2.66 5.06
C ARG A 49 8.48 1.93 3.93
N GLU A 50 8.14 0.66 4.13
CA GLU A 50 7.41 -0.14 3.15
C GLU A 50 5.98 0.39 2.94
N LEU A 51 5.26 0.71 4.01
CA LEU A 51 3.92 1.31 3.93
C LEU A 51 3.92 2.63 3.16
N GLN A 52 4.94 3.48 3.37
CA GLN A 52 5.13 4.74 2.64
C GLN A 52 5.48 4.52 1.17
N ALA A 53 6.37 3.56 0.87
CA ALA A 53 6.74 3.22 -0.50
C ALA A 53 5.53 2.72 -1.30
N LEU A 54 4.71 1.89 -0.66
CA LEU A 54 3.44 1.40 -1.20
C LEU A 54 2.34 2.46 -1.22
N ARG A 55 2.55 3.67 -0.67
CA ARG A 55 1.54 4.74 -0.57
C ARG A 55 0.23 4.26 0.07
N SER A 56 0.36 3.45 1.12
CA SER A 56 -0.78 2.85 1.80
C SER A 56 -1.59 3.92 2.54
N SER A 57 -2.90 3.94 2.33
CA SER A 57 -3.83 4.90 2.94
C SER A 57 -4.39 4.38 4.25
N VAL A 58 -4.87 3.13 4.27
CA VAL A 58 -5.38 2.44 5.46
C VAL A 58 -4.71 1.08 5.56
N VAL A 59 -4.16 0.76 6.72
CA VAL A 59 -3.30 -0.41 6.92
C VAL A 59 -3.83 -1.28 8.04
N PHE A 60 -4.06 -2.55 7.76
CA PHE A 60 -4.47 -3.58 8.70
C PHE A 60 -3.25 -4.43 9.07
N LEU A 61 -2.93 -4.50 10.36
CA LEU A 61 -1.80 -5.28 10.85
C LEU A 61 -2.30 -6.40 11.76
N GLN A 62 -1.67 -7.56 11.67
CA GLN A 62 -1.91 -8.73 12.52
C GLN A 62 -0.61 -9.19 13.17
N GLU A 63 -0.72 -9.88 14.31
CA GLU A 63 0.41 -10.27 15.15
C GLU A 63 1.28 -9.07 15.54
N THR A 64 0.70 -7.98 16.02
CA THR A 64 1.49 -6.80 16.42
C THR A 64 2.38 -7.08 17.64
N HIS A 65 1.97 -8.00 18.53
CA HIS A 65 2.66 -8.43 19.75
C HIS A 65 2.96 -7.29 20.75
N PHE A 66 2.28 -6.14 20.63
CA PHE A 66 2.39 -5.09 21.62
C PHE A 66 1.80 -5.54 22.96
N ARG A 67 2.36 -5.04 24.06
CA ARG A 67 1.80 -5.28 25.39
C ARG A 67 0.55 -4.43 25.58
N ALA A 68 -0.45 -4.96 26.30
CA ALA A 68 -1.64 -4.21 26.65
C ALA A 68 -1.39 -3.07 27.65
N ASP A 69 -0.34 -3.18 28.48
CA ASP A 69 0.01 -2.22 29.54
C ASP A 69 0.90 -1.06 29.07
N ALA A 70 1.30 -1.03 27.79
CA ALA A 70 2.18 -0.01 27.25
C ALA A 70 1.61 0.55 25.94
N PRO A 71 1.71 1.87 25.71
CA PRO A 71 1.24 2.47 24.47
C PRO A 71 2.05 1.91 23.28
N PRO A 72 1.37 1.48 22.20
CA PRO A 72 2.05 1.02 20.99
C PRO A 72 2.91 2.12 20.36
N GLN A 73 4.22 1.90 20.28
CA GLN A 73 5.16 2.84 19.66
C GLN A 73 5.19 2.69 18.13
N LEU A 74 4.05 2.85 17.47
CA LEU A 74 3.93 2.68 16.02
C LEU A 74 3.46 3.94 15.27
N LEU A 75 2.80 4.86 15.97
CA LEU A 75 2.29 6.09 15.36
C LEU A 75 3.44 7.05 15.03
N THR A 76 3.35 7.69 13.86
CA THR A 76 4.36 8.63 13.37
C THR A 76 3.70 9.78 12.62
N ARG A 77 4.47 10.77 12.19
CA ARG A 77 3.94 11.85 11.32
C ARG A 77 3.34 11.32 10.02
N ALA A 78 3.73 10.15 9.54
CA ALA A 78 3.17 9.54 8.33
C ALA A 78 1.87 8.77 8.59
N PHE A 79 1.75 8.15 9.77
CA PHE A 79 0.58 7.44 10.25
C PHE A 79 0.22 7.95 11.65
N PRO A 80 -0.40 9.14 11.75
CA PRO A 80 -0.65 9.80 13.03
C PRO A 80 -1.83 9.18 13.78
N THR A 81 -2.71 8.46 13.08
CA THR A 81 -3.93 7.88 13.63
C THR A 81 -3.85 6.37 13.52
N GLY A 82 -4.07 5.68 14.64
CA GLY A 82 -4.18 4.24 14.64
C GLY A 82 -4.92 3.70 15.86
N PHE A 83 -5.50 2.53 15.67
CA PHE A 83 -6.31 1.81 16.65
C PHE A 83 -5.69 0.43 16.86
N PHE A 84 -5.81 -0.10 18.07
CA PHE A 84 -5.09 -1.31 18.49
C PHE A 84 -5.99 -2.21 19.32
N SER A 85 -5.95 -3.51 19.06
CA SER A 85 -6.47 -4.57 19.90
C SER A 85 -5.28 -5.44 20.30
N ASN A 86 -4.94 -5.48 21.59
CA ASN A 86 -3.75 -6.16 22.10
C ASN A 86 -4.16 -7.33 22.98
N TYR A 87 -3.39 -8.43 22.94
CA TYR A 87 -3.63 -9.55 23.84
C TYR A 87 -3.26 -9.18 25.28
N THR A 88 -4.22 -9.30 26.19
CA THR A 88 -4.04 -8.86 27.58
C THR A 88 -3.09 -9.75 28.39
N GLN A 89 -2.95 -11.03 28.04
CA GLN A 89 -2.18 -12.01 28.82
C GLN A 89 -0.74 -12.23 28.31
N GLY A 90 -0.26 -11.47 27.33
CA GLY A 90 1.11 -11.66 26.83
C GLY A 90 1.46 -10.85 25.59
N LYS A 91 2.65 -11.12 25.04
CA LYS A 91 3.19 -10.49 23.82
C LYS A 91 2.96 -11.38 22.59
N SER A 92 1.72 -11.75 22.35
CA SER A 92 1.30 -12.56 21.19
C SER A 92 0.05 -11.95 20.57
N ARG A 93 -0.27 -12.34 19.33
CA ARG A 93 -1.47 -11.86 18.60
C ARG A 93 -1.49 -10.32 18.50
N GLY A 94 -2.69 -9.76 18.46
CA GLY A 94 -2.92 -8.34 18.40
C GLY A 94 -3.10 -7.86 16.98
N THR A 95 -4.05 -6.95 16.80
CA THR A 95 -4.39 -6.36 15.52
C THR A 95 -4.34 -4.83 15.63
N ALA A 96 -4.00 -4.17 14.52
CA ALA A 96 -4.02 -2.72 14.46
C ALA A 96 -4.60 -2.23 13.12
N ILE A 97 -5.18 -1.04 13.14
CA ILE A 97 -5.60 -0.32 11.93
C ILE A 97 -4.96 1.06 11.97
N LEU A 98 -4.15 1.40 10.96
CA LEU A 98 -3.46 2.68 10.84
C LEU A 98 -4.02 3.48 9.66
N PHE A 99 -4.07 4.80 9.82
CA PHE A 99 -4.49 5.74 8.79
C PHE A 99 -3.34 6.68 8.44
N ALA A 100 -3.06 6.82 7.15
CA ALA A 100 -2.05 7.75 6.67
C ALA A 100 -2.47 9.20 6.93
N LYS A 101 -1.49 10.09 7.12
CA LYS A 101 -1.70 11.51 7.47
C LYS A 101 -2.57 12.30 6.49
N ASP A 102 -2.65 11.85 5.24
CA ASP A 102 -3.41 12.49 4.17
C ASP A 102 -4.81 11.91 4.02
N VAL A 103 -5.19 10.90 4.82
CA VAL A 103 -6.55 10.38 4.91
C VAL A 103 -7.32 11.19 5.97
N PRO A 104 -8.33 11.99 5.60
CA PRO A 104 -9.15 12.74 6.54
C PRO A 104 -10.19 11.81 7.18
N PHE A 105 -9.71 10.88 8.00
CA PHE A 105 -10.55 9.91 8.69
C PHE A 105 -11.16 10.52 9.96
N VAL A 106 -12.48 10.47 10.06
CA VAL A 106 -13.23 10.84 11.26
C VAL A 106 -13.80 9.58 11.86
N VAL A 107 -13.26 9.17 13.01
CA VAL A 107 -13.75 7.99 13.75
C VAL A 107 -15.14 8.26 14.33
N THR A 108 -16.00 7.26 14.28
CA THR A 108 -17.34 7.29 14.89
C THR A 108 -17.44 6.30 16.04
N ASP A 109 -16.90 5.09 15.87
CA ASP A 109 -17.00 4.03 16.88
C ASP A 109 -15.91 2.98 16.68
N THR A 110 -15.57 2.22 17.72
CA THR A 110 -14.57 1.15 17.67
C THR A 110 -15.00 -0.04 18.53
N LEU A 111 -14.74 -1.26 18.04
CA LEU A 111 -15.04 -2.50 18.76
C LEU A 111 -13.88 -3.48 18.61
N CYS A 112 -13.41 -4.07 19.71
CA CYS A 112 -12.36 -5.08 19.70
C CYS A 112 -12.60 -6.17 20.75
N ASP A 113 -11.82 -7.25 20.70
CA ASP A 113 -11.77 -8.27 21.73
C ASP A 113 -10.56 -8.13 22.66
N ASP A 114 -10.66 -8.70 23.86
CA ASP A 114 -9.55 -8.79 24.82
C ASP A 114 -8.50 -9.85 24.42
N GLU A 115 -8.81 -10.66 23.40
CA GLU A 115 -7.91 -11.70 22.89
C GLU A 115 -6.96 -11.22 21.79
N GLY A 116 -7.14 -9.99 21.27
CA GLY A 116 -6.32 -9.46 20.19
C GLY A 116 -6.54 -10.14 18.84
N ARG A 117 -7.75 -10.68 18.58
CA ARG A 117 -8.09 -11.37 17.33
C ARG A 117 -8.86 -10.50 16.36
N TYR A 118 -9.58 -9.49 16.82
CA TYR A 118 -10.20 -8.54 15.91
C TYR A 118 -10.23 -7.12 16.44
N LEU A 119 -10.28 -6.20 15.48
CA LEU A 119 -10.46 -4.77 15.70
C LEU A 119 -11.32 -4.22 14.58
N PHE A 120 -12.44 -3.62 14.96
CA PHE A 120 -13.34 -2.91 14.08
C PHE A 120 -13.28 -1.42 14.37
N VAL A 121 -13.25 -0.63 13.31
CA VAL A 121 -13.24 0.83 13.37
C VAL A 121 -14.27 1.35 12.38
N LYS A 122 -15.29 2.06 12.86
CA LYS A 122 -16.25 2.81 12.05
C LYS A 122 -15.81 4.26 11.95
N GLY A 123 -16.07 4.85 10.79
CA GLY A 123 -15.95 6.28 10.64
C GLY A 123 -16.28 6.74 9.24
N SER A 124 -15.81 7.92 8.88
CA SER A 124 -15.96 8.45 7.53
C SER A 124 -14.64 8.95 6.97
N ILE A 125 -14.48 8.79 5.65
CA ILE A 125 -13.40 9.41 4.88
C ILE A 125 -14.05 10.32 3.85
N SER A 126 -13.79 11.63 3.96
CA SER A 126 -14.39 12.63 3.05
C SER A 126 -15.93 12.54 2.95
N GLY A 127 -16.59 12.26 4.09
CA GLY A 127 -18.05 12.13 4.19
C GLY A 127 -18.63 10.76 3.82
N VAL A 128 -17.84 9.86 3.22
CA VAL A 128 -18.28 8.48 2.93
C VAL A 128 -18.07 7.61 4.16
N ALA A 129 -19.11 6.90 4.61
CA ALA A 129 -19.04 6.00 5.75
C ALA A 129 -18.29 4.70 5.40
N TYR A 130 -17.40 4.28 6.29
CA TYR A 130 -16.63 3.05 6.20
C TYR A 130 -16.68 2.27 7.52
N THR A 131 -16.62 0.95 7.39
CA THR A 131 -16.26 0.03 8.47
C THR A 131 -15.01 -0.72 8.08
N PHE A 132 -13.98 -0.64 8.92
CA PHE A 132 -12.71 -1.34 8.74
C PHE A 132 -12.62 -2.45 9.78
N ALA A 133 -12.42 -3.69 9.34
CA ALA A 133 -12.28 -4.85 10.21
C ALA A 133 -10.92 -5.54 9.99
N SER A 134 -10.03 -5.51 10.98
CA SER A 134 -8.81 -6.31 11.01
C SER A 134 -9.07 -7.60 11.79
N ILE A 135 -8.74 -8.75 11.21
CA ILE A 135 -8.98 -10.07 11.81
C ILE A 135 -7.70 -10.91 11.81
N TYR A 136 -7.48 -11.61 12.91
CA TYR A 136 -6.47 -12.65 13.08
C TYR A 136 -7.13 -13.91 13.62
N LEU A 137 -7.30 -14.92 12.77
CA LEU A 137 -7.91 -16.19 13.18
C LEU A 137 -6.85 -17.12 13.80
N PRO A 138 -7.22 -17.91 14.84
CA PRO A 138 -6.34 -18.91 15.43
C PRO A 138 -6.00 -20.03 14.43
N LYS A 139 -5.00 -20.86 14.73
CA LYS A 139 -4.69 -22.05 13.90
C LYS A 139 -5.71 -23.19 14.01
N VAL A 140 -6.62 -23.13 14.98
CA VAL A 140 -7.61 -24.18 15.27
C VAL A 140 -9.00 -23.55 15.41
N ASN A 141 -10.04 -24.24 14.93
CA ASN A 141 -11.44 -23.81 15.02
C ASN A 141 -11.73 -22.43 14.37
N GLN A 142 -11.02 -22.12 13.27
CA GLN A 142 -11.14 -20.88 12.49
C GLN A 142 -12.59 -20.55 12.12
N HIS A 143 -13.33 -21.54 11.64
CA HIS A 143 -14.72 -21.40 11.19
C HIS A 143 -15.65 -20.93 12.32
N ARG A 144 -15.48 -21.44 13.55
CA ARG A 144 -16.26 -21.00 14.72
C ARG A 144 -15.85 -19.61 15.18
N CYS A 145 -14.55 -19.34 15.21
CA CYS A 145 -14.02 -18.03 15.55
C CYS A 145 -14.56 -16.95 14.60
N LEU A 146 -14.47 -17.20 13.28
CA LEU A 146 -15.00 -16.27 12.28
C LEU A 146 -16.50 -16.08 12.42
N ALA A 147 -17.29 -17.14 12.67
CA ALA A 147 -18.74 -17.00 12.86
C ALA A 147 -19.10 -16.06 14.02
N GLY A 148 -18.36 -16.13 15.14
CA GLY A 148 -18.53 -15.20 16.26
C GLY A 148 -18.16 -13.76 15.89
N ILE A 149 -17.02 -13.57 15.21
CA ILE A 149 -16.53 -12.26 14.76
C ILE A 149 -17.52 -11.63 13.76
N VAL A 150 -18.00 -12.40 12.77
CA VAL A 150 -18.96 -11.93 11.76
C VAL A 150 -20.31 -11.58 12.39
N LYS A 151 -20.77 -12.32 13.39
CA LYS A 151 -21.99 -11.95 14.14
C LYS A 151 -21.85 -10.61 14.87
N ALA A 152 -20.67 -10.31 15.43
CA ALA A 152 -20.40 -9.01 16.03
C ALA A 152 -20.29 -7.92 14.95
N LEU A 153 -19.60 -8.21 13.84
CA LEU A 153 -19.40 -7.31 12.73
C LEU A 153 -20.71 -6.92 12.04
N ASP A 154 -21.65 -7.85 11.89
CA ASP A 154 -22.94 -7.58 11.23
C ASP A 154 -23.75 -6.52 12.00
N LYS A 155 -23.72 -6.58 13.33
CA LYS A 155 -24.33 -5.54 14.19
C LYS A 155 -23.51 -4.25 14.22
N PHE A 156 -22.20 -4.37 13.96
CA PHE A 156 -21.24 -3.27 13.99
C PHE A 156 -20.90 -2.76 12.58
N GLN A 157 -21.58 -3.08 11.48
CA GLN A 157 -21.17 -2.49 10.19
C GLN A 157 -22.00 -1.26 9.84
N THR A 158 -21.40 -0.34 9.09
CA THR A 158 -22.05 0.79 8.42
C THR A 158 -21.24 1.20 7.20
N GLY A 159 -21.92 1.66 6.14
CA GLY A 159 -21.28 2.08 4.90
C GLY A 159 -20.48 0.97 4.21
N ILE A 160 -19.35 1.34 3.62
CA ILE A 160 -18.47 0.41 2.89
C ILE A 160 -17.69 -0.44 3.90
N LEU A 161 -17.92 -1.75 3.89
CA LEU A 161 -17.16 -2.70 4.71
C LEU A 161 -15.89 -3.18 3.98
N ILE A 162 -14.75 -3.00 4.63
CA ILE A 162 -13.47 -3.60 4.25
C ILE A 162 -13.01 -4.50 5.40
N LEU A 163 -12.95 -5.79 5.13
CA LEU A 163 -12.48 -6.80 6.07
C LEU A 163 -11.13 -7.31 5.59
N ALA A 164 -10.14 -7.36 6.47
CA ALA A 164 -8.80 -7.79 6.11
C ALA A 164 -8.11 -8.58 7.23
N GLY A 165 -7.17 -9.43 6.85
CA GLY A 165 -6.22 -10.00 7.78
C GLY A 165 -5.83 -11.45 7.50
N ASP A 166 -5.27 -12.08 8.52
CA ASP A 166 -4.75 -13.44 8.45
C ASP A 166 -5.80 -14.42 8.97
N PHE A 167 -6.31 -15.22 8.05
CA PHE A 167 -7.35 -16.20 8.32
C PHE A 167 -6.78 -17.55 8.74
N ASN A 168 -5.48 -17.79 8.58
CA ASN A 168 -4.88 -19.10 8.79
C ASN A 168 -5.61 -20.25 8.06
N VAL A 169 -6.31 -19.95 6.96
CA VAL A 169 -7.08 -20.91 6.14
C VAL A 169 -6.91 -20.61 4.65
N PRO A 170 -6.47 -21.57 3.82
CA PRO A 170 -6.59 -21.47 2.37
C PRO A 170 -8.05 -21.70 1.96
N LEU A 171 -8.68 -20.72 1.28
CA LEU A 171 -10.11 -20.80 0.92
C LEU A 171 -10.36 -21.83 -0.18
N ASP A 172 -9.51 -21.93 -1.19
CA ASP A 172 -9.51 -23.06 -2.13
C ASP A 172 -8.14 -23.76 -2.07
N PRO A 173 -7.99 -24.83 -1.27
CA PRO A 173 -6.74 -25.54 -1.11
C PRO A 173 -6.07 -25.98 -2.41
N ARG A 174 -6.81 -26.15 -3.52
CA ARG A 174 -6.23 -26.60 -4.80
C ARG A 174 -5.38 -25.54 -5.48
N ILE A 175 -5.68 -24.26 -5.24
CA ILE A 175 -4.99 -23.12 -5.87
C ILE A 175 -4.34 -22.18 -4.84
N ASP A 176 -4.81 -22.22 -3.58
CA ASP A 176 -4.30 -21.41 -2.47
C ASP A 176 -3.20 -22.14 -1.67
N THR A 177 -2.80 -23.36 -2.07
CA THR A 177 -1.61 -24.01 -1.49
C THR A 177 -0.71 -24.60 -2.57
N SER A 178 0.61 -24.62 -2.33
CA SER A 178 1.57 -25.24 -3.25
C SER A 178 1.28 -26.74 -3.40
N ARG A 179 1.04 -27.42 -2.28
CA ARG A 179 0.72 -28.87 -2.22
C ARG A 179 -0.69 -29.25 -2.70
N ARG A 180 -1.52 -28.27 -3.08
CA ARG A 180 -2.92 -28.46 -3.52
C ARG A 180 -3.84 -29.15 -2.49
N GLN A 181 -3.43 -29.16 -1.24
CA GLN A 181 -4.09 -29.82 -0.12
C GLN A 181 -4.08 -28.93 1.12
N SER A 182 -4.96 -29.21 2.07
CA SER A 182 -5.00 -28.55 3.38
C SER A 182 -5.35 -29.57 4.46
N ASN A 183 -4.73 -29.41 5.63
CA ASN A 183 -5.07 -30.19 6.83
C ASN A 183 -6.41 -29.76 7.45
N ILE A 184 -7.02 -28.68 6.95
CA ILE A 184 -8.30 -28.18 7.44
C ILE A 184 -9.44 -28.95 6.75
N PRO A 185 -10.41 -29.50 7.52
CA PRO A 185 -11.53 -30.24 6.94
C PRO A 185 -12.30 -29.40 5.90
N PRO A 186 -12.67 -29.98 4.73
CA PRO A 186 -13.42 -29.27 3.70
C PRO A 186 -14.76 -28.68 4.19
N SER A 187 -15.40 -29.32 5.18
CA SER A 187 -16.62 -28.84 5.83
C SER A 187 -16.38 -27.53 6.59
N SER A 188 -15.25 -27.39 7.29
CA SER A 188 -14.85 -26.18 7.99
C SER A 188 -14.58 -25.03 7.03
N ILE A 189 -13.89 -25.29 5.92
CA ILE A 189 -13.65 -24.29 4.86
C ILE A 189 -14.98 -23.85 4.23
N ARG A 190 -15.88 -24.80 3.95
CA ARG A 190 -17.22 -24.50 3.42
C ARG A 190 -18.06 -23.67 4.38
N HIS A 191 -18.00 -23.95 5.68
CA HIS A 191 -18.65 -23.13 6.70
C HIS A 191 -18.08 -21.71 6.72
N LEU A 192 -16.75 -21.57 6.70
CA LEU A 192 -16.06 -20.29 6.67
C LEU A 192 -16.49 -19.45 5.45
N LYS A 193 -16.54 -20.06 4.26
CA LYS A 193 -17.05 -19.40 3.03
C LYS A 193 -18.48 -18.93 3.20
N ARG A 194 -19.39 -19.80 3.68
CA ARG A 194 -20.80 -19.42 3.95
C ARG A 194 -20.91 -18.26 4.93
N THR A 195 -20.04 -18.21 5.95
CA THR A 195 -20.00 -17.10 6.90
C THR A 195 -19.59 -15.80 6.22
N LEU A 196 -18.61 -15.81 5.32
CA LEU A 196 -18.25 -14.63 4.51
C LEU A 196 -19.38 -14.24 3.54
N ASP A 197 -20.00 -15.23 2.89
CA ASP A 197 -21.11 -15.04 1.97
C ASP A 197 -22.33 -14.40 2.65
N SER A 198 -22.54 -14.63 3.95
CA SER A 198 -23.63 -14.02 4.72
C SER A 198 -23.55 -12.49 4.80
N LEU A 199 -22.36 -11.92 4.64
CA LEU A 199 -22.13 -10.48 4.52
C LEU A 199 -21.89 -10.04 3.06
N HIS A 200 -22.12 -10.93 2.09
CA HIS A 200 -21.81 -10.73 0.67
C HIS A 200 -20.36 -10.30 0.42
N LEU A 201 -19.42 -10.83 1.22
CA LEU A 201 -18.00 -10.49 1.12
C LEU A 201 -17.32 -11.33 0.04
N VAL A 202 -16.58 -10.66 -0.84
CA VAL A 202 -15.82 -11.27 -1.93
C VAL A 202 -14.33 -11.03 -1.71
N ASP A 203 -13.53 -12.08 -1.94
CA ASP A 203 -12.06 -12.01 -1.95
C ASP A 203 -11.60 -11.16 -3.15
N VAL A 204 -11.06 -9.98 -2.86
CA VAL A 204 -10.76 -8.95 -3.86
C VAL A 204 -9.66 -9.38 -4.82
N TRP A 205 -8.60 -10.00 -4.30
CA TRP A 205 -7.50 -10.45 -5.14
C TRP A 205 -7.95 -11.57 -6.06
N ARG A 206 -8.76 -12.51 -5.54
CA ARG A 206 -9.29 -13.63 -6.34
C ARG A 206 -10.30 -13.18 -7.40
N ALA A 207 -11.05 -12.10 -7.16
CA ALA A 207 -11.98 -11.52 -8.13
C ALA A 207 -11.26 -11.01 -9.38
N LEU A 208 -10.05 -10.43 -9.24
CA LEU A 208 -9.23 -9.96 -10.36
C LEU A 208 -8.33 -11.05 -10.96
N ASN A 209 -7.98 -12.06 -10.16
CA ASN A 209 -7.03 -13.11 -10.51
C ASN A 209 -7.70 -14.50 -10.47
N SER A 210 -8.75 -14.68 -11.26
CA SER A 210 -9.52 -15.92 -11.34
C SER A 210 -8.64 -17.06 -11.86
N GLY A 211 -8.24 -17.98 -10.98
CA GLY A 211 -7.41 -19.15 -11.32
C GLY A 211 -5.90 -18.96 -11.21
N ALA A 212 -5.40 -17.74 -10.96
CA ALA A 212 -3.96 -17.53 -10.72
C ALA A 212 -3.51 -18.18 -9.40
N ARG A 213 -2.28 -18.69 -9.35
CA ARG A 213 -1.65 -19.21 -8.13
C ARG A 213 -0.62 -18.20 -7.65
N ASP A 214 -0.83 -17.66 -6.46
CA ASP A 214 0.14 -16.86 -5.73
C ASP A 214 -0.14 -17.00 -4.23
N PHE A 215 0.86 -16.79 -3.38
CA PHE A 215 0.82 -17.18 -1.98
C PHE A 215 1.27 -16.04 -1.07
N THR A 216 0.67 -15.96 0.11
CA THR A 216 1.00 -14.92 1.10
C THR A 216 1.90 -15.43 2.20
N TYR A 217 1.95 -16.74 2.45
CA TYR A 217 2.70 -17.37 3.55
C TYR A 217 3.59 -18.51 3.05
N TYR A 218 4.72 -18.73 3.74
CA TYR A 218 5.68 -19.79 3.46
C TYR A 218 6.08 -20.41 4.79
N SER A 219 5.87 -21.72 4.92
CA SER A 219 6.33 -22.51 6.04
C SER A 219 7.68 -23.12 5.70
N SER A 220 8.74 -22.68 6.37
CA SER A 220 10.06 -23.28 6.22
C SER A 220 10.10 -24.73 6.70
N VAL A 221 9.34 -25.07 7.74
CA VAL A 221 9.27 -26.43 8.32
C VAL A 221 8.65 -27.42 7.35
N HIS A 222 7.64 -26.99 6.59
CA HIS A 222 6.92 -27.85 5.64
C HIS A 222 7.34 -27.61 4.19
N ALA A 223 8.30 -26.71 3.94
CA ALA A 223 8.70 -26.29 2.60
C ALA A 223 7.47 -26.06 1.69
N SER A 224 6.48 -25.32 2.20
CA SER A 224 5.18 -25.18 1.55
C SER A 224 4.65 -23.76 1.64
N SER A 225 3.99 -23.32 0.57
CA SER A 225 3.39 -21.99 0.49
C SER A 225 1.88 -22.08 0.52
N SER A 226 1.24 -21.10 1.17
CA SER A 226 -0.21 -20.98 1.20
C SER A 226 -0.67 -19.53 1.16
N ARG A 227 -1.83 -19.29 0.56
CA ARG A 227 -2.53 -18.02 0.61
C ARG A 227 -3.50 -18.05 1.77
N ILE A 228 -3.23 -17.25 2.80
CA ILE A 228 -4.00 -17.22 4.06
C ILE A 228 -4.31 -15.79 4.53
N ASP A 229 -3.75 -14.79 3.87
CA ASP A 229 -3.99 -13.38 4.12
C ASP A 229 -4.92 -12.83 3.03
N TYR A 230 -5.98 -12.11 3.44
CA TYR A 230 -7.04 -11.71 2.53
C TYR A 230 -7.49 -10.26 2.76
N LEU A 231 -7.96 -9.65 1.68
CA LEU A 231 -8.76 -8.44 1.67
C LEU A 231 -10.11 -8.77 1.05
N PHE A 232 -11.17 -8.45 1.79
CA PHE A 232 -12.55 -8.63 1.38
C PHE A 232 -13.28 -7.30 1.33
N MET A 233 -14.20 -7.20 0.39
CA MET A 233 -15.17 -6.12 0.30
C MET A 233 -16.53 -6.67 -0.12
N GLN A 234 -17.58 -5.89 0.14
CA GLN A 234 -18.93 -6.27 -0.27
C GLN A 234 -19.04 -6.32 -1.80
N GLN A 235 -19.68 -7.37 -2.32
CA GLN A 235 -19.80 -7.63 -3.76
C GLN A 235 -20.34 -6.42 -4.55
N HIS A 236 -21.34 -5.72 -4.01
CA HIS A 236 -21.96 -4.57 -4.69
C HIS A 236 -21.02 -3.35 -4.78
N GLN A 237 -19.94 -3.30 -4.00
CA GLN A 237 -18.93 -2.23 -4.01
C GLN A 237 -17.76 -2.52 -4.95
N LEU A 238 -17.71 -3.68 -5.61
CA LEU A 238 -16.59 -4.06 -6.49
C LEU A 238 -16.36 -3.07 -7.65
N HIS A 239 -17.37 -2.30 -8.04
CA HIS A 239 -17.23 -1.23 -9.04
C HIS A 239 -16.25 -0.12 -8.64
N LEU A 240 -15.90 0.00 -7.36
CA LEU A 240 -14.90 0.95 -6.86
C LEU A 240 -13.47 0.42 -6.97
N LEU A 241 -13.28 -0.88 -7.20
CA LEU A 241 -11.97 -1.52 -7.24
C LEU A 241 -11.20 -1.11 -8.49
N LEU A 242 -9.98 -0.62 -8.32
CA LEU A 242 -9.07 -0.28 -9.42
C LEU A 242 -8.05 -1.39 -9.68
N GLU A 243 -7.44 -1.90 -8.62
CA GLU A 243 -6.36 -2.89 -8.67
C GLU A 243 -6.25 -3.60 -7.32
N ALA A 244 -5.73 -4.83 -7.34
CA ALA A 244 -5.32 -5.56 -6.14
C ALA A 244 -4.17 -6.52 -6.48
N ASP A 245 -3.21 -6.66 -5.58
CA ASP A 245 -2.06 -7.53 -5.77
C ASP A 245 -1.51 -8.06 -4.42
N ILE A 246 -0.68 -9.10 -4.50
CA ILE A 246 0.10 -9.64 -3.38
C ILE A 246 1.53 -9.12 -3.53
N GLY A 247 2.03 -8.43 -2.50
CA GLY A 247 3.40 -7.92 -2.48
C GLY A 247 4.44 -9.02 -2.30
N THR A 248 5.71 -8.65 -2.34
CA THR A 248 6.82 -9.58 -2.10
C THR A 248 7.08 -9.76 -0.61
N ARG A 249 7.59 -10.93 -0.25
CA ARG A 249 7.96 -11.23 1.13
C ARG A 249 9.35 -10.67 1.42
N THR A 250 9.41 -9.61 2.21
CA THR A 250 10.68 -8.88 2.46
C THR A 250 11.31 -9.23 3.80
N TRP A 251 10.61 -8.97 4.92
CA TRP A 251 11.14 -9.17 6.27
C TRP A 251 10.20 -9.92 7.21
N SER A 252 8.93 -10.09 6.82
CA SER A 252 7.98 -10.98 7.48
C SER A 252 7.96 -12.33 6.76
N ASP A 253 7.47 -13.37 7.42
CA ASP A 253 7.11 -14.64 6.78
C ASP A 253 5.73 -14.58 6.12
N HIS A 254 5.12 -13.41 6.06
CA HIS A 254 3.96 -13.13 5.24
C HIS A 254 4.28 -12.08 4.16
N SER A 255 3.54 -12.10 3.07
CA SER A 255 3.50 -11.06 2.05
C SER A 255 2.33 -10.13 2.33
N PRO A 256 2.49 -8.80 2.14
CA PRO A 256 1.37 -7.89 2.26
C PRO A 256 0.37 -8.10 1.11
N VAL A 257 -0.92 -7.99 1.37
CA VAL A 257 -1.97 -7.99 0.34
C VAL A 257 -2.57 -6.60 0.30
N TRP A 258 -2.78 -6.04 -0.89
CA TRP A 258 -3.31 -4.68 -1.01
C TRP A 258 -4.32 -4.56 -2.14
N MET A 259 -5.19 -3.56 -2.02
CA MET A 259 -6.13 -3.13 -3.05
C MET A 259 -6.20 -1.60 -3.11
N SER A 260 -6.47 -1.05 -4.28
CA SER A 260 -6.74 0.38 -4.46
C SER A 260 -8.20 0.56 -4.87
N LEU A 261 -8.93 1.43 -4.15
CA LEU A 261 -10.29 1.82 -4.50
C LEU A 261 -10.31 3.25 -5.04
N THR A 262 -11.18 3.52 -5.99
CA THR A 262 -11.51 4.89 -6.41
C THR A 262 -12.25 5.60 -5.30
N SER A 263 -11.90 6.87 -5.07
CA SER A 263 -12.60 7.72 -4.11
C SER A 263 -12.79 9.11 -4.72
N PRO A 264 -13.93 9.37 -5.40
CA PRO A 264 -14.15 10.61 -6.12
C PRO A 264 -14.07 11.86 -5.24
N LEU A 265 -14.51 11.72 -3.99
CA LEU A 265 -14.58 12.77 -2.97
C LEU A 265 -13.27 12.96 -2.21
N PHE A 266 -12.34 12.01 -2.29
CA PHE A 266 -11.04 12.13 -1.65
C PHE A 266 -10.16 13.13 -2.40
N ARG A 267 -9.82 14.23 -1.73
CA ARG A 267 -8.82 15.18 -2.21
C ARG A 267 -7.56 15.05 -1.34
N PRO A 268 -6.42 14.61 -1.92
CA PRO A 268 -5.15 14.66 -1.22
C PRO A 268 -4.88 16.09 -0.77
N ARG A 269 -4.33 16.25 0.43
CA ARG A 269 -3.93 17.57 0.92
C ARG A 269 -2.93 18.21 -0.03
N GLU A 270 -3.17 19.46 -0.41
CA GLU A 270 -2.23 20.25 -1.19
C GLU A 270 -0.88 20.31 -0.47
N ARG A 271 0.20 19.97 -1.19
CA ARG A 271 1.55 19.96 -0.63
C ARG A 271 2.24 21.25 -1.03
N SER A 272 2.65 22.05 -0.04
CA SER A 272 3.63 23.09 -0.29
C SER A 272 5.00 22.45 -0.48
N TRP A 273 5.68 22.80 -1.57
CA TRP A 273 7.06 22.36 -1.79
C TRP A 273 7.96 22.91 -0.69
N ARG A 274 8.90 22.10 -0.26
CA ARG A 274 9.97 22.48 0.66
C ARG A 274 11.29 22.02 0.08
N LEU A 275 12.30 22.86 0.20
CA LEU A 275 13.65 22.53 -0.21
C LEU A 275 14.18 21.35 0.62
N ASN A 276 14.68 20.31 -0.06
CA ASN A 276 15.49 19.29 0.56
C ASN A 276 16.93 19.81 0.67
N THR A 277 17.33 20.26 1.86
CA THR A 277 18.65 20.86 2.09
C THR A 277 19.82 19.92 1.83
N HIS A 278 19.61 18.60 1.94
CA HIS A 278 20.62 17.60 1.60
C HIS A 278 21.07 17.64 0.14
N LEU A 279 20.25 18.20 -0.77
CA LEU A 279 20.68 18.38 -2.16
C LEU A 279 21.88 19.33 -2.27
N LEU A 280 21.99 20.29 -1.34
CA LEU A 280 23.05 21.29 -1.33
C LEU A 280 24.37 20.74 -0.74
N GLU A 281 24.35 19.54 -0.15
CA GLU A 281 25.56 18.88 0.36
C GLU A 281 26.42 18.31 -0.78
N ASP A 282 25.84 18.10 -1.98
CA ASP A 282 26.57 17.70 -3.20
C ASP A 282 27.36 18.91 -3.77
N PRO A 283 28.71 18.93 -3.70
CA PRO A 283 29.50 20.07 -4.16
C PRO A 283 29.45 20.26 -5.68
N GLY A 284 29.16 19.20 -6.44
CA GLY A 284 28.98 19.28 -7.89
C GLY A 284 27.70 20.05 -8.21
N PHE A 285 26.60 19.63 -7.60
CA PHE A 285 25.29 20.28 -7.80
C PHE A 285 25.23 21.70 -7.23
N SER A 286 25.90 21.97 -6.11
CA SER A 286 25.95 23.32 -5.53
C SER A 286 26.65 24.33 -6.47
N ARG A 287 27.70 23.91 -7.18
CA ARG A 287 28.37 24.72 -8.20
C ARG A 287 27.49 24.93 -9.44
N GLU A 288 26.84 23.88 -9.92
CA GLU A 288 25.89 23.95 -11.03
C GLU A 288 24.75 24.93 -10.72
N LEU A 289 24.15 24.82 -9.54
CA LEU A 289 23.07 25.69 -9.09
C LEU A 289 23.53 27.14 -8.99
N SER A 290 24.70 27.39 -8.39
CA SER A 290 25.26 28.74 -8.28
C SER A 290 25.53 29.35 -9.65
N GLY A 291 26.08 28.58 -10.59
CA GLY A 291 26.30 29.02 -11.97
C GLY A 291 25.00 29.36 -12.68
N ALA A 292 23.98 28.51 -12.56
CA ALA A 292 22.66 28.77 -13.13
C ALA A 292 21.99 30.00 -12.50
N MET A 293 22.22 30.26 -11.21
CA MET A 293 21.70 31.44 -10.53
C MET A 293 22.31 32.74 -11.08
N THR A 294 23.63 32.77 -11.27
CA THR A 294 24.33 33.92 -11.85
C THR A 294 23.93 34.16 -13.30
N HIS A 295 23.97 33.10 -14.11
CA HIS A 295 23.65 33.15 -15.53
C HIS A 295 22.24 33.71 -15.81
N TYR A 296 21.25 33.34 -14.97
CA TYR A 296 19.90 33.88 -15.11
C TYR A 296 19.87 35.43 -15.06
N PHE A 297 20.61 36.04 -14.13
CA PHE A 297 20.63 37.51 -14.03
C PHE A 297 21.45 38.15 -15.14
N GLU A 298 22.51 37.51 -15.63
CA GLU A 298 23.27 38.00 -16.78
C GLU A 298 22.39 38.15 -18.03
N GLU A 299 21.44 37.23 -18.24
CA GLU A 299 20.57 37.23 -19.42
C GLU A 299 19.30 38.08 -19.27
N ASN A 300 18.84 38.33 -18.05
CA ASN A 300 17.50 38.90 -17.80
C ASN A 300 17.52 40.22 -17.03
N ALA A 301 18.64 40.61 -16.41
CA ALA A 301 18.72 41.89 -15.70
C ALA A 301 18.86 43.06 -16.70
N GLY A 302 17.99 44.07 -16.58
CA GLY A 302 18.04 45.27 -17.43
C GLY A 302 17.58 45.06 -18.88
N VAL A 303 16.96 43.91 -19.20
CA VAL A 303 16.45 43.61 -20.54
C VAL A 303 14.95 43.95 -20.63
N GLY A 304 14.62 44.98 -21.43
CA GLY A 304 13.24 45.35 -21.75
C GLY A 304 12.47 46.09 -20.65
N GLU A 305 11.13 46.16 -20.77
CA GLU A 305 10.21 46.81 -19.81
C GLU A 305 9.75 45.88 -18.66
N VAL A 306 10.42 44.74 -18.45
CA VAL A 306 10.01 43.77 -17.43
C VAL A 306 10.40 44.27 -16.04
N SER A 307 9.46 44.27 -15.09
CA SER A 307 9.73 44.73 -13.73
C SER A 307 10.73 43.82 -13.00
N GLU A 308 11.58 44.42 -12.15
CA GLU A 308 12.56 43.69 -11.32
C GLU A 308 11.89 42.61 -10.45
N VAL A 309 10.66 42.88 -9.98
CA VAL A 309 9.85 41.91 -9.22
C VAL A 309 9.56 40.67 -10.05
N THR A 310 9.20 40.84 -11.32
CA THR A 310 8.91 39.72 -12.23
C THR A 310 10.18 38.91 -12.50
N VAL A 311 11.31 39.58 -12.73
CA VAL A 311 12.62 38.94 -12.92
C VAL A 311 12.99 38.11 -11.70
N TRP A 312 12.78 38.64 -10.48
CA TRP A 312 13.02 37.91 -9.22
C TRP A 312 12.10 36.71 -9.01
N GLU A 313 10.81 36.83 -9.29
CA GLU A 313 9.87 35.70 -9.18
C GLU A 313 10.22 34.57 -10.16
N ALA A 314 10.55 34.93 -11.41
CA ALA A 314 10.97 33.96 -12.41
C ALA A 314 12.33 33.32 -12.06
N HIS A 315 13.26 34.07 -11.48
CA HIS A 315 14.52 33.52 -10.95
C HIS A 315 14.26 32.41 -9.92
N LYS A 316 13.41 32.69 -8.93
CA LYS A 316 13.02 31.71 -7.91
C LYS A 316 12.36 30.48 -8.53
N ALA A 317 11.56 30.65 -9.57
CA ALA A 317 10.94 29.54 -10.29
C ALA A 317 11.99 28.66 -10.98
N VAL A 318 13.00 29.25 -11.62
CA VAL A 318 14.13 28.52 -12.25
C VAL A 318 14.92 27.73 -11.21
N VAL A 319 15.35 28.38 -10.13
CA VAL A 319 16.08 27.74 -9.02
C VAL A 319 15.29 26.57 -8.44
N ARG A 320 13.99 26.79 -8.19
CA ARG A 320 13.09 25.73 -7.71
C ARG A 320 12.97 24.59 -8.71
N GLY A 321 12.88 24.90 -10.01
CA GLY A 321 12.83 23.91 -11.09
C GLY A 321 14.06 22.99 -11.10
N LEU A 322 15.27 23.56 -11.00
CA LEU A 322 16.52 22.81 -10.92
C LEU A 322 16.57 21.90 -9.69
N LEU A 323 16.21 22.45 -8.52
CA LEU A 323 16.15 21.70 -7.26
C LEU A 323 15.15 20.54 -7.33
N ILE A 324 13.97 20.75 -7.90
CA ILE A 324 12.97 19.70 -8.12
C ILE A 324 13.50 18.65 -9.09
N SER A 325 14.10 19.06 -10.20
CA SER A 325 14.64 18.16 -11.22
C SER A 325 15.67 17.20 -10.64
N LYS A 326 16.69 17.71 -9.93
CA LYS A 326 17.71 16.90 -9.24
C LYS A 326 17.08 15.95 -8.22
N ALA A 327 16.14 16.44 -7.40
CA ALA A 327 15.45 15.62 -6.40
C ALA A 327 14.67 14.46 -7.03
N VAL A 328 13.96 14.73 -8.13
CA VAL A 328 13.20 13.73 -8.89
C VAL A 328 14.14 12.70 -9.51
N ALA A 329 15.26 13.13 -10.10
CA ALA A 329 16.25 12.24 -10.69
C ALA A 329 16.84 11.27 -9.66
N LEU A 330 17.29 11.77 -8.51
CA LEU A 330 17.82 10.94 -7.41
C LEU A 330 16.76 9.96 -6.88
N LYS A 331 15.53 10.43 -6.70
CA LYS A 331 14.42 9.59 -6.25
C LYS A 331 14.10 8.50 -7.28
N LYS A 332 14.11 8.83 -8.57
CA LYS A 332 13.86 7.88 -9.65
C LYS A 332 14.94 6.80 -9.67
N ALA A 333 16.22 7.17 -9.60
CA ALA A 333 17.33 6.22 -9.56
C ALA A 333 17.18 5.21 -8.41
N LYS A 334 16.95 5.69 -7.18
CA LYS A 334 16.73 4.82 -6.01
C LYS A 334 15.48 3.96 -6.13
N SER A 335 14.40 4.51 -6.69
CA SER A 335 13.15 3.78 -6.89
C SER A 335 13.31 2.67 -7.93
N THR A 336 14.06 2.90 -9.01
CA THR A 336 14.36 1.89 -10.02
C THR A 336 15.11 0.72 -9.40
N GLU A 337 16.21 0.98 -8.69
CA GLU A 337 16.97 -0.05 -7.99
C GLU A 337 16.11 -0.88 -7.02
N THR A 338 15.25 -0.20 -6.26
CA THR A 338 14.33 -0.88 -5.33
C THR A 338 13.35 -1.78 -6.08
N VAL A 339 12.75 -1.29 -7.17
CA VAL A 339 11.83 -2.08 -8.00
C VAL A 339 12.53 -3.27 -8.63
N ASP A 340 13.76 -3.10 -9.12
CA ASP A 340 14.55 -4.18 -9.72
C ASP A 340 14.88 -5.27 -8.71
N LEU A 341 15.27 -4.90 -7.49
CA LEU A 341 15.51 -5.84 -6.39
C LEU A 341 14.23 -6.59 -5.98
N LEU A 342 13.11 -5.89 -5.84
CA LEU A 342 11.82 -6.52 -5.52
C LEU A 342 11.36 -7.48 -6.62
N ASN A 343 11.54 -7.11 -7.89
CA ASN A 343 11.29 -8.00 -9.02
C ASN A 343 12.23 -9.20 -9.02
N GLY A 344 13.50 -9.01 -8.60
CA GLY A 344 14.45 -10.09 -8.35
C GLY A 344 13.94 -11.08 -7.30
N ILE A 345 13.48 -10.57 -6.15
CA ILE A 345 12.88 -11.40 -5.09
C ILE A 345 11.67 -12.16 -5.63
N ARG A 346 10.73 -11.48 -6.30
CA ARG A 346 9.52 -12.11 -6.85
C ARG A 346 9.86 -13.25 -7.82
N ARG A 347 10.87 -13.07 -8.68
CA ARG A 347 11.33 -14.13 -9.60
C ARG A 347 11.93 -15.32 -8.86
N LEU A 348 12.70 -15.09 -7.80
CA LEU A 348 13.27 -16.16 -6.98
C LEU A 348 12.20 -16.91 -6.18
N GLU A 349 11.17 -16.20 -5.70
CA GLU A 349 10.01 -16.82 -5.05
C GLU A 349 9.27 -17.73 -6.03
N GLN A 350 9.00 -17.24 -7.25
CA GLN A 350 8.36 -18.03 -8.30
C GLN A 350 9.20 -19.25 -8.70
N SER A 351 10.51 -19.09 -8.92
CA SER A 351 11.37 -20.22 -9.30
C SER A 351 11.48 -21.28 -8.21
N HIS A 352 11.43 -20.88 -6.93
CA HIS A 352 11.38 -21.81 -5.81
C HIS A 352 10.06 -22.60 -5.76
N LEU A 353 8.94 -21.95 -6.10
CA LEU A 353 7.63 -22.59 -6.18
C LEU A 353 7.52 -23.60 -7.33
N TYR A 354 8.05 -23.27 -8.51
CA TYR A 354 7.99 -24.17 -9.67
C TYR A 354 9.03 -25.29 -9.63
N SER A 355 10.22 -25.05 -9.07
CA SER A 355 11.23 -26.12 -8.92
C SER A 355 10.85 -27.20 -7.91
N SER A 356 9.95 -26.87 -6.96
CA SER A 356 9.36 -27.86 -6.05
C SER A 356 8.19 -28.63 -6.67
N ASP A 357 7.42 -28.03 -7.59
CA ASP A 357 6.38 -28.73 -8.36
C ASP A 357 6.99 -29.79 -9.35
N ASP A 358 8.22 -29.59 -9.86
CA ASP A 358 8.90 -30.53 -10.77
C ASP A 358 9.63 -31.69 -10.05
N ALA A 359 9.90 -31.59 -8.74
CA ALA A 359 10.58 -32.63 -7.98
C ALA A 359 9.67 -33.81 -7.59
N ASP A 360 8.35 -33.64 -7.68
CA ASP A 360 7.35 -34.67 -7.36
C ASP A 360 6.96 -35.55 -8.57
N PHE A 361 7.66 -35.41 -9.70
CA PHE A 361 7.55 -36.29 -10.87
C PHE A 361 8.89 -36.97 -11.21
N LYS A 362 9.43 -37.79 -10.30
CA LYS A 362 10.39 -38.84 -10.63
C LYS A 362 10.20 -40.09 -9.80
#